data_AF-A0AA96JRZ6-F1
#
_entry.id   AF-A0AA96JRZ6-F1
#
_cell.length_a   1.000
_cell.length_b   1.000
_cell.length_c   1.000
_cell.angle_alpha   90.00
_cell.angle_beta   90.00
_cell.angle_gamma   90.00
#
_symmetry.space_group_name_H-M   'P 1'
#
loop_
_entity.id
_entity.type
_entity.pdbx_description
1 polymer ?
#
loop_
_entity_poly.entity_id
_entity_poly.type
_entity_poly.pdbx_seq_one_letter_code
_entity_poly.pdbx_strand_id
1 'polypeptide(L)'
;MSEKAKLSISLEEELGARLRAVAAQRQEQISTVVTHALVDYFTNEERRLDGLAAMAEYQHEYGAFTTEERRAASERVDELMGWTATSERQSA
;
A
#
# COMPACT_ATOMS: atom_id res chain seq x y z
N MET A 1 -18.29 -12.04 -20.94
CA MET A 1 -18.99 -11.61 -19.71
C MET A 1 -18.24 -12.24 -18.55
N SER A 2 -17.38 -11.50 -17.85
CA SER A 2 -16.66 -12.07 -16.69
C SER A 2 -17.65 -12.40 -15.58
N GLU A 3 -17.53 -13.60 -15.03
CA GLU A 3 -18.31 -14.05 -13.89
C GLU A 3 -17.98 -13.17 -12.67
N LYS A 4 -19.00 -12.53 -12.10
CA LYS A 4 -18.82 -11.70 -10.90
C LYS A 4 -18.81 -12.60 -9.68
N ALA A 5 -17.66 -12.72 -9.02
CA ALA A 5 -17.56 -13.40 -7.73
C ALA A 5 -18.31 -12.60 -6.65
N LYS A 6 -19.16 -13.27 -5.87
CA LYS A 6 -19.79 -12.68 -4.69
C LYS A 6 -18.88 -12.89 -3.48
N LEU A 7 -18.49 -11.81 -2.83
CA LEU A 7 -17.70 -11.84 -1.61
C LEU A 7 -18.59 -11.52 -0.40
N SER A 8 -18.54 -12.35 0.63
CA SER A 8 -19.16 -12.07 1.94
C SER A 8 -18.06 -11.93 2.98
N ILE A 9 -17.92 -10.73 3.54
CA ILE A 9 -16.88 -10.39 4.51
C ILE A 9 -17.51 -9.76 5.75
N SER A 10 -16.99 -10.13 6.92
CA SER A 10 -17.31 -9.49 8.19
C SER A 10 -16.29 -8.39 8.44
N LEU A 11 -16.78 -7.19 8.72
CA LEU A 11 -15.96 -6.04 9.07
C LEU A 11 -16.22 -5.65 10.52
N GLU A 12 -15.20 -5.13 11.19
CA GLU A 12 -15.37 -4.45 12.46
C GLU A 12 -16.35 -3.27 12.30
N GLU A 13 -17.09 -2.98 13.37
CA GLU A 13 -18.16 -1.98 13.33
C GLU A 13 -17.65 -0.60 12.89
N GLU A 14 -16.52 -0.17 13.45
CA GLU A 14 -15.90 1.11 13.14
C GLU A 14 -15.50 1.20 11.66
N LEU A 15 -14.87 0.15 11.13
CA LEU A 15 -14.47 0.10 9.73
C LEU A 15 -15.69 0.09 8.80
N GLY A 16 -16.74 -0.64 9.17
CA GLY A 16 -18.02 -0.64 8.46
C GLY A 16 -18.69 0.74 8.45
N ALA A 17 -18.64 1.47 9.57
CA ALA A 17 -19.16 2.84 9.66
C ALA A 17 -18.37 3.80 8.76
N ARG A 18 -17.02 3.73 8.80
CA ARG A 18 -16.14 4.54 7.94
C ARG A 18 -16.38 4.26 6.46
N LEU A 19 -16.51 3.00 6.06
CA LEU A 19 -16.81 2.61 4.68
C LEU A 19 -18.14 3.21 4.19
N ARG A 20 -19.19 3.14 5.01
CA ARG A 20 -20.50 3.74 4.69
C ARG A 20 -20.41 5.27 4.57
N ALA A 21 -19.66 5.93 5.45
CA ALA A 21 -19.47 7.37 5.40
C ALA A 21 -18.75 7.80 4.12
N VAL A 22 -17.69 7.10 3.72
CA VAL A 22 -16.96 7.36 2.46
C VAL A 22 -17.87 7.15 1.25
N ALA A 23 -18.64 6.07 1.21
CA ALA A 23 -19.60 5.80 0.15
C ALA A 23 -20.64 6.92 0.02
N ALA A 24 -21.19 7.39 1.14
CA ALA A 24 -22.13 8.51 1.17
C ALA A 24 -21.49 9.82 0.68
N GLN A 25 -20.27 10.14 1.14
CA GLN A 25 -19.54 11.35 0.73
C GLN A 25 -19.24 11.36 -0.77
N ARG A 26 -18.89 10.20 -1.33
CA ARG A 26 -18.58 10.04 -2.76
C ARG A 26 -19.82 9.84 -3.63
N GLN A 27 -21.01 9.68 -3.04
CA GLN A 27 -22.25 9.32 -3.73
C GLN A 27 -22.12 8.00 -4.52
N GLU A 28 -21.36 7.05 -3.97
CA GLU A 28 -21.08 5.75 -4.58
C GLU A 28 -21.74 4.61 -3.80
N GLN A 29 -21.93 3.46 -4.45
CA GLN A 29 -22.31 2.23 -3.76
C GLN A 29 -21.11 1.69 -2.96
N ILE A 30 -21.40 1.07 -1.81
CA ILE A 30 -20.36 0.43 -0.96
C ILE A 30 -19.51 -0.56 -1.77
N SER A 31 -20.13 -1.35 -2.66
CA SER A 31 -19.44 -2.30 -3.53
C SER A 31 -18.43 -1.63 -4.48
N THR A 32 -18.75 -0.44 -5.00
CA THR A 32 -17.84 0.36 -5.83
C THR A 32 -16.65 0.85 -5.02
N VAL A 33 -16.90 1.39 -3.82
CA VAL A 33 -15.82 1.85 -2.93
C VAL A 33 -14.88 0.69 -2.56
N VAL A 34 -15.45 -0.48 -2.23
CA VAL A 34 -14.66 -1.69 -1.95
C VAL A 34 -13.85 -2.12 -3.17
N THR A 35 -14.44 -2.08 -4.36
CA THR A 35 -13.75 -2.45 -5.60
C THR A 35 -12.57 -1.51 -5.88
N HIS A 36 -12.77 -0.19 -5.76
CA HIS A 36 -11.69 0.78 -5.92
C HIS A 36 -10.59 0.56 -4.89
N ALA A 37 -10.94 0.38 -3.61
CA ALA A 37 -9.97 0.11 -2.56
C ALA A 37 -9.15 -1.17 -2.82
N LEU A 38 -9.78 -2.24 -3.30
CA LEU A 38 -9.09 -3.48 -3.65
C LEU A 38 -8.17 -3.30 -4.86
N VAL A 39 -8.61 -2.58 -5.89
CA VAL A 39 -7.77 -2.28 -7.07
C VAL A 39 -6.55 -1.47 -6.66
N ASP A 40 -6.73 -0.44 -5.83
CA ASP A 40 -5.62 0.39 -5.34
C ASP A 40 -4.66 -0.44 -4.47
N TYR A 41 -5.20 -1.29 -3.60
CA TYR A 41 -4.40 -2.19 -2.78
C TYR A 41 -3.55 -3.14 -3.63
N PHE A 42 -4.16 -3.87 -4.56
CA PHE A 42 -3.43 -4.84 -5.40
C PHE A 42 -2.41 -4.14 -6.28
N THR A 43 -2.74 -3.00 -6.88
CA THR A 43 -1.81 -2.23 -7.71
C THR A 43 -0.57 -1.81 -6.92
N ASN A 44 -0.75 -1.33 -5.69
CA ASN A 44 0.36 -0.91 -4.85
C ASN A 44 1.17 -2.10 -4.31
N GLU A 45 0.49 -3.20 -3.97
CA GLU A 45 1.14 -4.41 -3.47
C GLU A 45 1.97 -5.10 -4.57
N GLU A 46 1.45 -5.19 -5.79
CA GLU A 46 2.19 -5.70 -6.96
C GLU A 46 3.45 -4.86 -7.20
N ARG A 47 3.33 -3.52 -7.22
CA ARG A 47 4.50 -2.62 -7.36
C ARG A 47 5.52 -2.81 -6.25
N ARG A 48 5.07 -3.04 -5.01
CA ARG A 48 5.96 -3.28 -3.86
C ARG A 48 6.71 -4.59 -4.04
N LEU A 49 6.03 -5.66 -4.43
CA LEU A 49 6.62 -6.98 -4.66
C LEU A 49 7.61 -6.95 -5.82
N ASP A 50 7.26 -6.30 -6.93
CA ASP A 50 8.14 -6.12 -8.09
C ASP A 50 9.40 -5.34 -7.72
N GLY A 51 9.25 -4.26 -6.95
CA GLY A 51 10.38 -3.48 -6.44
C GLY A 51 11.31 -4.31 -5.56
N LEU A 52 10.77 -5.14 -4.68
CA LEU A 52 11.57 -6.04 -3.84
C LEU A 52 12.29 -7.11 -4.65
N ALA A 53 11.62 -7.68 -5.65
CA ALA A 53 12.22 -8.65 -6.56
C ALA A 53 13.40 -8.02 -7.33
N ALA A 54 13.22 -6.81 -7.87
CA ALA A 54 14.28 -6.08 -8.56
C ALA A 54 15.49 -5.78 -7.64
N MET A 55 15.24 -5.45 -6.36
CA MET A 55 16.32 -5.25 -5.38
C MET A 55 17.06 -6.55 -5.05
N ALA A 56 16.36 -7.68 -4.98
CA ALA A 56 16.98 -8.98 -4.76
C ALA A 56 17.85 -9.38 -5.97
N GLU A 57 17.35 -9.16 -7.19
CA GLU A 57 18.11 -9.41 -8.42
C GLU A 57 19.37 -8.53 -8.49
N TYR A 58 19.24 -7.23 -8.19
CA TYR A 58 20.39 -6.34 -8.12
C TYR A 58 21.45 -6.82 -7.11
N GLN A 59 21.04 -7.22 -5.91
CA GLN A 59 21.98 -7.72 -4.90
C GLN A 59 22.63 -9.04 -5.30
N HIS A 60 21.94 -9.87 -6.08
CA HIS A 60 22.49 -11.10 -6.62
C HIS A 60 23.60 -10.82 -7.63
N GLU A 61 23.42 -9.82 -8.51
CA GLU A 61 24.38 -9.47 -9.56
C GLU A 61 25.55 -8.63 -9.05
N TYR A 62 25.29 -7.67 -8.14
CA TYR A 62 26.26 -6.65 -7.72
C TYR A 62 26.74 -6.80 -6.27
N GLY A 63 26.14 -7.71 -5.50
CA GLY A 63 26.42 -7.89 -4.07
C GLY A 63 25.49 -7.08 -3.17
N ALA A 64 25.55 -7.37 -1.87
CA ALA A 64 24.66 -6.74 -0.89
C ALA A 64 24.98 -5.25 -0.70
N PHE A 65 23.93 -4.42 -0.59
CA PHE A 65 24.10 -3.01 -0.21
C PHE A 65 24.76 -2.88 1.15
N THR A 66 25.73 -1.98 1.23
CA THR A 66 26.41 -1.59 2.45
C THR A 66 25.48 -0.85 3.41
N THR A 67 25.86 -0.79 4.68
CA THR A 67 25.11 -0.03 5.70
C THR A 67 24.98 1.45 5.33
N GLU A 68 26.02 2.02 4.74
CA GLU A 68 26.05 3.43 4.36
C GLU A 68 25.12 3.75 3.19
N GLU A 69 25.08 2.89 2.17
CA GLU A 69 24.14 3.02 1.04
C GLU A 69 22.69 2.92 1.51
N ARG A 70 22.39 2.00 2.44
CA ARG A 70 21.05 1.87 3.03
C ARG A 70 20.66 3.10 3.84
N ARG A 71 21.60 3.69 4.58
CA ARG A 71 21.38 4.92 5.35
C ARG A 71 21.07 6.09 4.42
N ALA A 72 21.92 6.32 3.42
CA ALA A 72 21.73 7.37 2.43
C ALA A 72 20.41 7.21 1.64
N ALA A 73 20.05 5.97 1.29
CA ALA A 73 18.76 5.69 0.66
C ALA A 73 17.57 6.01 1.58
N SER A 74 17.67 5.67 2.87
CA SER A 74 16.62 5.98 3.86
C SER A 74 16.45 7.49 4.04
N GLU A 75 17.54 8.23 4.18
CA GLU A 75 17.52 9.70 4.30
C GLU A 75 16.87 10.34 3.07
N ARG A 76 17.19 9.85 1.88
CA ARG A 76 16.59 10.32 0.64
C ARG A 76 15.08 10.03 0.57
N VAL A 77 14.64 8.86 1.05
CA VAL A 77 13.22 8.53 1.11
C VAL A 77 12.50 9.43 2.12
N ASP A 78 13.09 9.64 3.29
CA ASP A 78 12.55 10.53 4.32
C ASP A 78 12.37 11.96 3.78
N GLU A 79 13.36 12.49 3.06
CA GLU A 79 13.27 13.79 2.37
C GLU A 79 12.16 13.84 1.32
N LEU A 80 12.06 12.83 0.46
CA LEU A 80 11.04 12.77 -0.60
C LEU A 80 9.62 12.65 -0.05
N MET A 81 9.45 11.93 1.06
CA MET A 81 8.16 11.71 1.70
C MET A 81 7.80 12.81 2.70
N GLY A 82 8.72 13.74 2.98
CA GLY A 82 8.56 14.74 4.03
C GLY A 82 8.47 14.14 5.43
N TRP A 83 8.97 12.91 5.62
CA TRP A 83 9.00 12.23 6.91
C TRP A 83 10.18 12.76 7.70
N THR A 84 9.93 13.62 8.68
CA THR A 84 10.95 14.00 9.65
C THR A 84 10.94 13.00 10.79
N ALA A 85 12.04 12.87 11.55
CA ALA A 85 12.17 11.94 12.68
C ALA A 85 11.11 12.11 13.81
N THR A 86 10.15 13.02 13.66
CA THR A 86 9.02 13.28 14.58
C THR A 86 7.65 12.88 14.00
N SER A 87 7.55 12.48 12.73
CA SER A 87 6.35 11.80 12.22
C SER A 87 6.53 10.31 12.50
N GLU A 88 5.79 9.80 13.49
CA GLU A 88 5.71 8.38 13.81
C GLU A 88 5.64 7.56 12.53
N ARG A 89 6.60 6.65 12.34
CA ARG A 89 6.44 5.54 11.40
C ARG A 89 5.21 4.78 11.89
N GLN A 90 4.03 5.11 11.37
CA GLN A 90 2.87 4.25 11.49
C GLN A 90 3.18 3.03 10.63
N SER A 91 3.82 2.06 11.26
CA SER A 91 3.93 0.69 10.79
C SER A 91 2.52 0.22 10.43
N ALA A 92 2.28 0.03 9.14
CA ALA A 92 1.18 -0.79 8.64
C ALA A 92 1.57 -2.27 8.76
#